data_AF-A0A653ADB1-F1
#
_entry.id   AF-A0A653ADB1-F1
#
_cell.length_a   1.000
_cell.length_b   1.000
_cell.length_c   1.000
_cell.angle_alpha   90.00
_cell.angle_beta   90.00
_cell.angle_gamma   90.00
#
_symmetry.space_group_name_H-M   'P 1'
#
loop_
_entity.id
_entity.type
_entity.pdbx_description
1 polymer ?
#
loop_
_entity_poly.entity_id
_entity_poly.type
_entity_poly.pdbx_seq_one_letter_code
_entity_poly.pdbx_strand_id
1 'polypeptide(L)'
;MIDFVLRSLLILYFGVAIRFVYLRYFKNIKTSYMELLNGIKNPKTPDEELFNRKNEFINNIYAIFLIFIIVLIIGICQKFF
;
A
#
# COMPACT_ATOMS: atom_id res chain seq x y z
N MET A 1 19.80 0.26 -15.85
CA MET A 1 18.42 0.17 -16.38
C MET A 1 17.70 -1.07 -15.82
N ILE A 2 18.32 -2.24 -15.91
CA ILE A 2 17.83 -3.49 -15.31
C ILE A 2 17.64 -3.41 -13.79
N ASP A 3 18.56 -2.79 -13.05
CA ASP A 3 18.44 -2.62 -11.60
C ASP A 3 17.21 -1.80 -11.19
N PHE A 4 16.88 -0.77 -11.98
CA PHE A 4 15.71 0.07 -11.73
C PHE A 4 14.42 -0.72 -11.93
N VAL A 5 14.35 -1.54 -12.97
CA VAL A 5 13.20 -2.41 -13.25
C VAL A 5 13.05 -3.49 -12.18
N LEU A 6 14.15 -4.16 -11.78
CA LEU A 6 14.14 -5.15 -10.72
C LEU A 6 13.72 -4.56 -9.37
N ARG A 7 14.20 -3.35 -9.04
CA ARG A 7 13.82 -2.65 -7.82
C ARG A 7 12.34 -2.29 -7.81
N SER A 8 11.82 -1.80 -8.93
CA SER A 8 10.40 -1.49 -9.09
C SER A 8 9.52 -2.74 -8.99
N LEU A 9 9.96 -3.86 -9.59
CA LEU A 9 9.28 -5.15 -9.45
C LEU A 9 9.29 -5.63 -7.99
N LEU A 10 10.44 -5.58 -7.31
CA LEU A 10 10.52 -5.94 -5.90
C LEU A 10 9.58 -5.11 -5.03
N ILE A 11 9.53 -3.79 -5.24
CA ILE A 11 8.63 -2.89 -4.51
C ILE A 11 7.16 -3.26 -4.77
N LEU A 12 6.81 -3.54 -6.03
CA LEU A 12 5.45 -3.95 -6.39
C LEU A 12 5.05 -5.26 -5.70
N TYR A 13 5.86 -6.31 -5.85
CA TYR A 13 5.57 -7.63 -5.26
C TYR A 13 5.53 -7.57 -3.73
N PHE A 14 6.42 -6.78 -3.11
CA PHE A 14 6.46 -6.57 -1.66
C PHE A 14 5.23 -5.81 -1.16
N GLY A 15 4.84 -4.73 -1.84
CA GLY A 15 3.64 -3.97 -1.52
C GLY A 15 2.37 -4.82 -1.65
N VAL A 16 2.28 -5.65 -2.70
CA VAL A 16 1.15 -6.59 -2.88
C VAL A 16 1.16 -7.67 -1.80
N ALA A 17 2.33 -8.17 -1.37
CA ALA A 17 2.43 -9.15 -0.30
C ALA A 17 1.94 -8.59 1.04
N ILE A 18 2.36 -7.38 1.41
CA ILE A 18 1.86 -6.68 2.60
C ILE A 18 0.35 -6.51 2.53
N ARG A 19 -0.17 -6.05 1.38
CA ARG A 19 -1.62 -5.85 1.17
C ARG A 19 -2.38 -7.16 1.27
N PHE A 20 -1.86 -8.25 0.70
CA PHE A 20 -2.46 -9.57 0.77
C PHE A 20 -2.55 -10.07 2.21
N VAL A 21 -1.45 -9.99 2.97
CA VAL A 21 -1.42 -10.38 4.38
C VAL A 21 -2.42 -9.56 5.19
N TYR A 22 -2.46 -8.25 4.99
CA TYR A 22 -3.42 -7.39 5.67
C TYR A 22 -4.88 -7.77 5.37
N LEU A 23 -5.23 -7.94 4.08
CA LEU A 23 -6.59 -8.30 3.68
C LEU A 23 -7.01 -9.69 4.18
N ARG A 24 -6.10 -10.67 4.09
CA ARG A 24 -6.33 -12.06 4.48
C ARG A 24 -6.48 -12.23 5.98
N TYR A 25 -5.59 -11.64 6.77
CA TYR A 25 -5.50 -11.91 8.21
C TYR A 25 -6.16 -10.85 9.09
N PHE A 26 -6.15 -9.57 8.70
CA PHE A 26 -6.74 -8.50 9.51
C PHE A 26 -8.17 -8.15 9.10
N LYS A 27 -8.49 -8.25 7.80
CA LYS A 27 -9.85 -7.98 7.29
C LYS A 27 -10.66 -9.23 6.93
N ASN A 28 -10.08 -10.43 7.00
CA ASN A 28 -10.73 -11.69 6.60
C ASN A 28 -11.35 -11.66 5.18
N ILE A 29 -10.82 -10.83 4.28
CA ILE A 29 -11.29 -10.73 2.90
C ILE A 29 -10.66 -11.86 2.09
N LYS A 30 -11.49 -12.72 1.50
CA LYS A 30 -11.06 -13.76 0.57
C LYS A 30 -10.70 -13.12 -0.77
N THR A 31 -9.42 -12.85 -0.98
CA THR A 31 -8.86 -12.41 -2.27
C THR A 31 -7.60 -13.23 -2.55
N SER A 32 -7.26 -13.43 -3.83
CA SER A 32 -6.01 -14.10 -4.22
C SER A 32 -4.87 -13.11 -4.42
N TYR A 33 -3.64 -13.55 -4.18
CA TYR A 33 -2.45 -12.73 -4.44
C TYR A 33 -2.38 -12.29 -5.92
N MET A 34 -2.74 -13.18 -6.85
CA MET A 34 -2.73 -12.88 -8.29
C MET A 34 -3.80 -11.86 -8.70
N GLU A 35 -4.95 -11.84 -8.05
CA GLU A 35 -5.97 -10.79 -8.25
C GLU A 35 -5.47 -9.42 -7.77
N LEU A 36 -4.73 -9.39 -6.66
CA LEU A 36 -4.14 -8.15 -6.14
C LEU A 36 -2.98 -7.64 -6.99
N LEU A 37 -2.18 -8.55 -7.56
CA LEU A 37 -1.03 -8.22 -8.39
C LEU A 37 -1.43 -7.75 -9.79
N ASN A 38 -2.36 -8.45 -10.43
CA ASN A 38 -2.72 -8.20 -11.84
C ASN A 38 -4.00 -7.37 -12.00
N GLY A 39 -4.71 -7.10 -10.90
CA GLY A 39 -6.03 -6.47 -10.94
C GLY A 39 -7.16 -7.45 -11.28
N ILE A 40 -8.39 -7.05 -10.96
CA ILE A 40 -9.61 -7.81 -11.27
C ILE A 40 -9.97 -7.54 -12.74
N LYS A 41 -10.20 -8.60 -13.53
CA LYS A 41 -10.55 -8.51 -14.97
C LYS A 41 -11.94 -7.91 -15.24
N ASN A 42 -12.84 -7.92 -14.25
CA ASN A 42 -14.17 -7.36 -14.40
C ASN A 42 -14.15 -5.84 -14.21
N PRO A 43 -14.93 -5.08 -15.01
CA PRO A 43 -15.16 -3.67 -14.76
C PRO A 43 -15.81 -3.52 -13.39
N LYS A 44 -15.23 -2.64 -12.57
CA LYS A 44 -15.72 -2.36 -11.22
C LYS A 44 -17.10 -1.72 -11.30
N THR A 45 -17.96 -2.05 -10.35
CA THR A 45 -19.23 -1.33 -10.22
C THR A 45 -18.96 0.10 -9.71
N PRO A 46 -19.84 1.08 -9.98
CA PRO A 46 -19.67 2.45 -9.52
C PRO A 46 -19.46 2.57 -7.99
N ASP A 47 -20.11 1.69 -7.23
CA ASP A 47 -19.99 1.64 -5.76
C ASP A 47 -18.59 1.15 -5.31
N GLU A 48 -18.00 0.19 -6.02
CA GLU A 48 -16.64 -0.29 -5.77
C GLU A 48 -15.58 0.76 -6.13
N GLU A 49 -15.81 1.58 -7.14
CA GLU A 49 -14.94 2.71 -7.46
C GLU A 49 -15.00 3.80 -6.38
N LEU A 50 -16.19 4.10 -5.87
CA LEU A 50 -16.37 5.08 -4.80
C LEU A 50 -15.69 4.60 -3.50
N PHE A 51 -15.85 3.32 -3.16
CA PHE A 51 -15.17 2.70 -2.02
C PHE A 51 -13.64 2.75 -2.17
N ASN A 52 -13.12 2.44 -3.36
CA ASN A 52 -11.68 2.51 -3.61
C ASN A 52 -11.14 3.94 -3.50
N ARG A 53 -11.83 4.94 -4.05
CA ARG A 53 -11.43 6.35 -3.91
C ARG A 53 -11.40 6.81 -2.47
N LYS A 54 -12.40 6.44 -1.66
CA LYS A 54 -12.41 6.75 -0.22
C LYS A 54 -11.26 6.06 0.51
N ASN A 55 -10.99 4.81 0.17
CA ASN A 55 -9.92 4.03 0.79
C ASN A 55 -8.52 4.50 0.37
N GLU A 56 -8.35 4.96 -0.88
CA GLU A 56 -7.14 5.61 -1.37
C GLU A 56 -6.90 6.96 -0.69
N PHE A 57 -7.94 7.78 -0.54
CA PHE A 57 -7.85 9.03 0.21
C PHE A 57 -7.42 8.81 1.67
N ILE A 58 -8.03 7.83 2.35
CA ILE A 58 -7.65 7.45 3.71
C ILE A 58 -6.22 6.91 3.76
N ASN A 59 -5.81 6.05 2.82
CA ASN A 59 -4.43 5.57 2.74
C ASN A 59 -3.43 6.71 2.53
N ASN A 60 -3.75 7.69 1.69
CA ASN A 60 -2.91 8.86 1.47
C ASN A 60 -2.76 9.69 2.76
N ILE A 61 -3.83 9.87 3.53
CA ILE A 61 -3.77 10.52 4.85
C ILE A 61 -2.85 9.74 5.80
N TYR A 62 -3.00 8.41 5.89
CA TYR A 62 -2.13 7.59 6.73
C TYR A 62 -0.67 7.63 6.29
N ALA A 63 -0.41 7.67 4.99
CA ALA A 63 0.94 7.80 4.45
C ALA A 63 1.58 9.15 4.82
N ILE A 64 0.84 10.25 4.69
CA ILE A 64 1.29 11.59 5.12
C ILE A 64 1.59 11.59 6.63
N PHE A 65 0.71 10.99 7.43
CA PHE A 65 0.91 10.89 8.87
C PHE A 65 2.17 10.08 9.24
N LEU A 66 2.41 8.97 8.54
CA LEU A 66 3.61 8.16 8.71
C LEU A 66 4.89 8.94 8.34
N ILE A 67 4.87 9.69 7.23
CA ILE A 67 5.99 10.57 6.85
C ILE A 67 6.25 11.61 7.94
N PHE A 68 5.20 12.22 8.49
CA PHE A 68 5.32 13.18 9.58
C PHE A 68 5.96 12.56 10.84
N ILE A 69 5.56 11.35 11.21
CA ILE A 69 6.18 10.60 12.32
C ILE A 69 7.66 10.34 12.06
N ILE A 70 8.03 9.91 10.85
CA ILE A 70 9.43 9.64 10.50
C ILE A 70 10.27 10.91 10.62
N VAL A 71 9.77 12.05 10.13
CA VAL A 71 10.46 13.34 10.24
C VAL A 71 10.64 13.75 11.71
N LEU A 72 9.62 13.56 12.55
CA LEU A 72 9.73 13.82 13.99
C LEU A 72 10.79 12.94 14.65
N ILE A 73 10.82 11.64 14.35
CA ILE A 73 11.81 10.71 14.90
C ILE A 73 13.21 11.13 14.48
N ILE A 74 13.43 11.47 13.21
CA ILE A 74 14.73 11.93 12.71
C ILE A 74 15.17 13.21 13.43
N GLY A 75 14.28 14.21 13.54
CA GLY A 75 14.59 15.47 14.21
C GLY A 75 14.90 15.30 15.71
N ILE A 76 14.20 14.38 16.37
CA ILE A 76 14.50 13.99 17.75
C ILE A 76 15.89 13.33 17.83
N CYS A 77 16.15 12.32 16.99
CA CYS A 77 17.45 11.65 16.95
C CYS A 77 18.61 12.61 16.70
N GLN A 78 18.47 13.58 15.79
CA GLN A 78 19.48 14.62 15.53
C GLN A 78 19.70 15.60 16.69
N LYS A 79 18.77 15.70 17.64
CA LYS A 79 18.93 16.54 18.83
C LYS A 79 19.63 15.80 19.98
N PHE A 80 19.53 14.47 20.00
CA PHE A 80 20.08 13.62 21.06
C PHE A 80 21.44 12.96 20.70
N PHE A 81 21.79 12.91 19.41
CA PHE A 81 23.11 12.53 18.88
C PHE A 81 23.82 13.74 18.28
#